data_AF-A0A9P7FUL2-F1
#
_entry.id   AF-A0A9P7FUL2-F1
#
_cell.length_a   1.000
_cell.length_b   1.000
_cell.length_c   1.000
_cell.angle_alpha   90.00
_cell.angle_beta   90.00
_cell.angle_gamma   90.00
#
_symmetry.space_group_name_H-M   'P 1'
#
loop_
_entity.id
_entity.type
_entity.pdbx_description
1 polymer ?
#
loop_
_entity_poly.entity_id
_entity_poly.type
_entity_poly.pdbx_seq_one_letter_code
_entity_poly.pdbx_strand_id
1 'polypeptide(L)'
;MQTLCGIPYVTLEGTQADWQTILERVERIPEFGDEPREWAGMLRVILQRFVRAFEEDGRQQDMKFWERIVHEEAKSGERFISGWMSAFCAWDAQGKYFGGRDRQPSSWGIDPPPAWVHGLTFDGVWFPRVSAPPRGYAEVDVKVITEAEELDCSMLAGHTSISFGGAGLDTINMEPQWFIYVKGEKGEPP
;
A
#
# COMPACT_ATOMS: atom_id res chain seq x y z
N MET A 1 -20.00 -25.38 -4.96
CA MET A 1 -19.80 -24.56 -3.75
C MET A 1 -19.20 -23.25 -4.22
N GLN A 2 -20.03 -22.23 -4.46
CA GLN A 2 -19.55 -20.89 -4.81
C GLN A 2 -19.10 -20.25 -3.50
N THR A 3 -17.81 -19.95 -3.38
CA THR A 3 -17.35 -19.00 -2.38
C THR A 3 -18.03 -17.67 -2.70
N LEU A 4 -18.82 -17.14 -1.76
CA LEU A 4 -19.38 -15.77 -1.78
C LEU A 4 -18.25 -14.73 -1.61
N CYS A 5 -17.09 -14.94 -2.25
CA CYS A 5 -15.92 -14.08 -2.11
C CYS A 5 -16.04 -12.92 -3.10
N GLY A 6 -16.76 -11.89 -2.68
CA GLY A 6 -16.78 -10.57 -3.28
C GLY A 6 -16.71 -9.52 -2.17
N ILE A 7 -16.46 -8.26 -2.54
CA ILE A 7 -16.52 -7.15 -1.59
C ILE A 7 -18.00 -6.80 -1.41
N PRO A 8 -18.62 -7.07 -0.23
CA PRO A 8 -20.06 -6.93 -0.07
C PRO A 8 -20.53 -5.48 -0.14
N TYR A 9 -19.69 -4.56 0.35
CA TYR A 9 -19.85 -3.12 0.21
C TYR A 9 -18.50 -2.46 0.43
N VAL A 10 -18.36 -1.24 -0.09
CA VAL A 10 -17.22 -0.36 0.19
C VAL A 10 -17.79 0.93 0.75
N THR A 11 -17.26 1.35 1.89
CA THR A 11 -17.51 2.67 2.44
C THR A 11 -16.26 3.52 2.20
N LEU A 12 -16.42 4.61 1.46
CA LEU A 12 -15.38 5.62 1.34
C LEU A 12 -15.59 6.66 2.44
N GLU A 13 -14.69 6.68 3.41
CA GLU A 13 -14.67 7.69 4.47
C GLU A 13 -14.25 9.07 3.93
N GLY A 14 -14.66 10.12 4.63
CA GLY A 14 -14.45 11.52 4.22
C GLY A 14 -15.51 12.04 3.24
N THR A 15 -15.25 13.20 2.65
CA THR A 15 -16.15 13.88 1.71
C THR A 15 -15.56 13.89 0.30
N GLN A 16 -16.41 14.12 -0.71
CA GLN A 16 -15.96 14.30 -2.09
C GLN A 16 -14.87 15.39 -2.21
N ALA A 17 -15.00 16.48 -1.45
CA ALA A 17 -14.04 17.59 -1.44
C ALA A 17 -12.68 17.19 -0.88
N ASP A 18 -12.64 16.29 0.11
CA ASP A 18 -11.39 15.75 0.66
C ASP A 18 -10.64 14.97 -0.42
N TRP A 19 -11.35 14.10 -1.14
CA TRP A 19 -10.77 13.29 -2.22
C TRP A 19 -10.32 14.15 -3.42
N GLN A 20 -11.06 15.20 -3.76
CA GLN A 20 -10.64 16.18 -4.77
C GLN A 20 -9.36 16.91 -4.35
N THR A 21 -9.28 17.34 -3.09
CA THR A 21 -8.08 18.00 -2.54
C THR A 21 -6.85 17.08 -2.60
N ILE A 22 -7.02 15.80 -2.32
CA ILE A 22 -5.93 14.82 -2.43
C ILE A 22 -5.51 14.66 -3.89
N LEU A 23 -6.47 14.56 -4.82
CA LEU A 23 -6.20 14.46 -6.25
C LEU A 23 -5.42 15.68 -6.77
N GLU A 24 -5.78 16.89 -6.37
CA GLU A 24 -5.05 18.12 -6.73
C GLU A 24 -3.59 18.10 -6.24
N ARG A 25 -3.33 17.56 -5.05
CA ARG A 25 -1.96 17.42 -4.53
C ARG A 25 -1.13 16.41 -5.33
N VAL A 26 -1.76 15.36 -5.84
CA VAL A 26 -1.10 14.36 -6.69
C VAL A 26 -0.56 14.97 -7.98
N GLU A 27 -1.22 16.01 -8.51
CA GLU A 27 -0.74 16.70 -9.72
C GLU A 27 0.61 17.40 -9.56
N ARG A 28 1.07 17.61 -8.32
CA ARG A 28 2.40 18.18 -8.02
C ARG A 28 3.51 17.14 -7.93
N ILE A 29 3.17 15.86 -7.75
CA ILE A 29 4.14 14.77 -7.60
C ILE A 29 5.08 14.64 -8.82
N PRO A 30 4.64 14.84 -10.08
CA PRO A 30 5.54 14.80 -11.24
C PRO A 30 6.70 15.80 -11.22
N GLU A 31 6.68 16.83 -10.34
CA GLU A 31 7.78 17.78 -10.15
C GLU A 31 9.04 17.11 -9.56
N PHE A 32 8.90 15.94 -8.91
CA PHE A 32 9.99 15.27 -8.19
C PHE A 32 10.78 14.25 -9.04
N GLY A 33 10.45 14.09 -10.33
CA GLY A 33 11.20 13.23 -11.26
C GLY A 33 10.33 12.23 -12.03
N ASP A 34 10.98 11.32 -12.75
CA ASP A 34 10.29 10.37 -13.64
C ASP A 34 9.58 9.24 -12.88
N GLU A 35 10.19 8.64 -11.84
CA GLU A 35 9.51 7.61 -11.02
C GLU A 35 8.28 8.18 -10.29
N PRO A 36 8.35 9.35 -9.61
CA PRO A 36 7.17 9.98 -9.04
C PRO A 36 6.10 10.34 -10.08
N ARG A 37 6.49 10.73 -11.31
CA ARG A 37 5.53 10.99 -12.40
C ARG A 37 4.75 9.73 -12.78
N GLU A 38 5.40 8.59 -12.91
CA GLU A 38 4.73 7.31 -13.20
C GLU A 38 3.79 6.92 -12.05
N TRP A 39 4.27 7.03 -10.80
CA TRP A 39 3.46 6.80 -9.61
C TRP A 39 2.23 7.71 -9.52
N ALA A 40 2.37 9.00 -9.82
CA ALA A 40 1.26 9.95 -9.88
C ALA A 40 0.20 9.53 -10.91
N GLY A 41 0.61 8.90 -12.01
CA GLY A 41 -0.29 8.27 -12.98
C GLY A 41 -1.19 7.20 -12.36
N MET A 42 -0.60 6.31 -11.55
CA MET A 42 -1.33 5.26 -10.82
C MET A 42 -2.30 5.86 -9.80
N LEU A 43 -1.84 6.82 -9.00
CA LEU A 43 -2.66 7.49 -7.99
C LEU A 43 -3.86 8.22 -8.60
N ARG A 44 -3.65 8.90 -9.74
CA ARG A 44 -4.70 9.62 -10.46
C ARG A 44 -5.85 8.68 -10.85
N VAL A 45 -5.55 7.49 -11.36
CA VAL A 45 -6.56 6.47 -11.72
C VAL A 45 -7.42 6.13 -10.51
N ILE A 46 -6.80 5.85 -9.36
CA ILE A 46 -7.51 5.47 -8.12
C ILE A 46 -8.34 6.64 -7.59
N LEU A 47 -7.74 7.81 -7.40
CA LEU A 47 -8.38 8.96 -6.77
C LEU A 47 -9.52 9.54 -7.60
N GLN A 48 -9.40 9.55 -8.93
CA GLN A 48 -10.51 9.95 -9.81
C GLN A 48 -11.75 9.09 -9.60
N ARG A 49 -11.57 7.79 -9.30
CA ARG A 49 -12.69 6.88 -9.04
C ARG A 49 -13.27 7.08 -7.65
N PHE A 50 -12.44 7.43 -6.67
CA PHE A 50 -12.94 7.82 -5.35
C PHE A 50 -13.79 9.09 -5.44
N VAL A 51 -13.36 10.11 -6.19
CA VAL A 51 -14.16 11.32 -6.43
C VAL A 51 -15.48 10.98 -7.14
N ARG A 52 -15.42 10.19 -8.22
CA ARG A 52 -16.61 9.77 -8.98
C ARG A 52 -17.59 8.95 -8.14
N ALA A 53 -17.12 8.17 -7.16
CA ALA A 53 -18.00 7.35 -6.32
C ALA A 53 -19.03 8.16 -5.52
N PHE A 54 -18.81 9.48 -5.34
CA PHE A 54 -19.77 10.39 -4.71
C PHE A 54 -20.79 10.99 -5.70
N GLU A 55 -20.56 10.86 -7.01
CA GLU A 55 -21.42 11.39 -8.08
C GLU A 55 -22.63 10.46 -8.33
N GLU A 56 -23.70 11.01 -8.93
CA GLU A 56 -24.98 10.31 -9.08
C GLU A 56 -24.91 9.13 -10.05
N ASP A 57 -24.03 9.19 -11.05
CA ASP A 57 -23.69 8.15 -12.01
C ASP A 57 -22.58 7.19 -11.51
N GLY A 58 -21.74 7.63 -10.57
CA GLY A 58 -20.75 6.78 -9.89
C GLY A 58 -21.34 5.64 -9.05
N ARG A 59 -22.66 5.72 -8.77
CA ARG A 59 -23.43 4.62 -8.16
C ARG A 59 -23.78 3.49 -9.14
N GLN A 60 -23.62 3.69 -10.46
CA GLN A 60 -23.49 2.56 -11.39
C GLN A 60 -22.08 1.99 -11.19
N GLN A 61 -21.95 1.23 -10.12
CA GLN A 61 -20.73 0.78 -9.50
C GLN A 61 -19.72 0.31 -10.56
N ASP A 62 -18.56 0.97 -10.65
CA ASP A 62 -17.38 0.47 -11.34
C ASP A 62 -16.87 -0.77 -10.56
N MET A 63 -17.64 -1.86 -10.63
CA MET A 63 -17.38 -3.07 -9.88
C MET A 63 -16.04 -3.66 -10.27
N LYS A 64 -15.66 -3.50 -11.54
CA LYS A 64 -14.36 -3.94 -12.04
C LYS A 64 -13.22 -3.21 -11.33
N PHE A 65 -13.36 -1.92 -11.01
CA PHE A 65 -12.38 -1.23 -10.19
C PHE A 65 -12.31 -1.79 -8.77
N TRP A 66 -13.43 -1.91 -8.08
CA TRP A 66 -13.45 -2.37 -6.69
C TRP A 66 -13.02 -3.83 -6.54
N GLU A 67 -13.42 -4.71 -7.45
CA GLU A 67 -12.98 -6.11 -7.51
C GLU A 67 -11.46 -6.25 -7.73
N ARG A 68 -10.80 -5.20 -8.22
CA ARG A 68 -9.35 -5.16 -8.51
C ARG A 68 -8.53 -4.43 -7.44
N ILE A 69 -9.07 -4.19 -6.25
CA ILE A 69 -8.32 -3.65 -5.10
C ILE A 69 -7.03 -4.43 -4.90
N VAL A 70 -7.19 -5.74 -4.65
CA VAL A 70 -6.09 -6.63 -4.34
C VAL A 70 -6.36 -7.99 -4.97
N HIS A 71 -5.34 -8.55 -5.59
CA HIS A 71 -5.32 -9.94 -6.01
C HIS A 71 -4.08 -10.59 -5.46
N GLU A 72 -4.27 -11.65 -4.69
CA GLU A 72 -3.17 -12.38 -4.09
C GLU A 72 -2.89 -13.63 -4.90
N GLU A 73 -1.61 -13.81 -5.27
CA GLU A 73 -1.13 -15.01 -5.93
C GLU A 73 -0.06 -15.67 -5.07
N ALA A 74 -0.33 -16.89 -4.60
CA ALA A 74 0.65 -17.74 -3.94
C ALA A 74 1.17 -18.80 -4.93
N LYS A 75 2.49 -18.90 -5.09
CA LYS A 75 3.15 -19.99 -5.83
C LYS A 75 4.25 -20.62 -4.97
N SER A 76 4.83 -21.72 -5.43
CA SER A 76 5.81 -22.50 -4.66
C SER A 76 6.98 -21.62 -4.17
N GLY A 77 6.93 -21.23 -2.89
CA GLY A 77 7.96 -20.45 -2.20
C GLY A 77 7.77 -18.92 -2.18
N GLU A 78 6.87 -18.35 -2.99
CA GLU A 78 6.71 -16.89 -3.09
C GLU A 78 5.23 -16.46 -3.12
N ARG A 79 4.92 -15.45 -2.30
CA ARG A 79 3.60 -14.81 -2.21
C ARG A 79 3.69 -13.42 -2.79
N PHE A 80 2.76 -13.08 -3.66
CA PHE A 80 2.71 -11.78 -4.31
C PHE A 80 1.33 -11.16 -4.20
N ILE A 81 1.33 -9.84 -4.16
CA ILE A 81 0.14 -9.00 -4.17
C ILE A 81 0.14 -8.20 -5.47
N SER A 82 -0.96 -8.24 -6.19
CA SER A 82 -1.29 -7.38 -7.33
C SER A 82 -2.64 -6.70 -7.10
N GLY A 83 -3.18 -6.01 -8.10
CA GLY A 83 -4.32 -5.10 -7.92
C GLY A 83 -3.86 -3.64 -7.83
N TRP A 84 -4.80 -2.69 -7.87
CA TRP A 84 -4.41 -1.27 -7.86
C TRP A 84 -3.85 -0.82 -6.49
N MET A 85 -4.10 -1.57 -5.42
CA MET A 85 -3.53 -1.29 -4.08
C MET A 85 -2.00 -1.32 -4.10
N SER A 86 -1.37 -2.01 -5.07
CA SER A 86 0.09 -2.00 -5.20
C SER A 86 0.67 -0.64 -5.55
N ALA A 87 -0.14 0.33 -6.01
CA ALA A 87 0.29 1.73 -6.18
C ALA A 87 0.80 2.35 -4.87
N PHE A 88 0.32 1.89 -3.71
CA PHE A 88 0.78 2.36 -2.39
C PHE A 88 2.06 1.68 -1.91
N CYS A 89 2.60 0.77 -2.73
CA CYS A 89 3.84 0.03 -2.50
C CYS A 89 4.80 0.26 -3.68
N ALA A 90 4.87 1.49 -4.19
CA ALA A 90 5.60 1.82 -5.41
C ALA A 90 7.12 1.69 -5.29
N TRP A 91 7.67 1.74 -4.07
CA TRP A 91 9.08 1.50 -3.77
C TRP A 91 9.24 0.42 -2.70
N ASP A 92 10.37 -0.30 -2.73
CA ASP A 92 10.75 -1.22 -1.66
C ASP A 92 11.37 -0.49 -0.45
N ALA A 93 11.73 -1.25 0.59
CA ALA A 93 12.31 -0.70 1.82
C ALA A 93 13.69 -0.02 1.60
N GLN A 94 14.33 -0.26 0.46
CA GLN A 94 15.60 0.32 0.05
C GLN A 94 15.40 1.54 -0.87
N GLY A 95 14.15 1.91 -1.17
CA GLY A 95 13.82 3.00 -2.08
C GLY A 95 13.96 2.63 -3.55
N LYS A 96 14.04 1.34 -3.90
CA LYS A 96 14.03 0.89 -5.29
C LYS A 96 12.61 0.92 -5.83
N TYR A 97 12.40 1.63 -6.93
CA TYR A 97 11.11 1.71 -7.60
C TYR A 97 10.72 0.38 -8.25
N PHE A 98 9.46 -0.03 -8.08
CA PHE A 98 8.89 -1.21 -8.74
C PHE A 98 8.33 -0.93 -10.13
N GLY A 99 8.14 0.34 -10.51
CA GLY A 99 7.70 0.74 -11.85
C GLY A 99 8.85 0.93 -12.84
N GLY A 100 8.53 1.44 -14.03
CA GLY A 100 9.48 1.62 -15.13
C GLY A 100 9.27 0.69 -16.33
N ARG A 101 9.85 1.08 -17.47
CA ARG A 101 9.81 0.36 -18.76
C ARG A 101 10.62 -0.93 -18.75
N ASP A 102 11.53 -1.10 -17.79
CA ASP A 102 12.17 -2.37 -17.49
C ASP A 102 11.17 -3.26 -16.76
N ARG A 103 10.18 -3.72 -17.54
CA ARG A 103 9.43 -4.94 -17.31
C ARG A 103 10.46 -5.94 -16.83
N GLN A 104 10.50 -6.24 -15.53
CA GLN A 104 11.51 -7.15 -15.01
C GLN A 104 11.55 -8.35 -15.95
N PRO A 105 12.69 -8.64 -16.60
CA PRO A 105 12.87 -9.93 -17.23
C PRO A 105 12.49 -10.92 -16.15
N SER A 106 11.70 -11.93 -16.50
CA SER A 106 11.50 -13.01 -15.54
C SER A 106 12.90 -13.41 -15.04
N SER A 107 13.08 -13.58 -13.72
CA SER A 107 14.36 -14.08 -13.16
C SER A 107 14.81 -15.40 -13.80
N TRP A 108 13.89 -16.02 -14.55
CA TRP A 108 14.00 -17.23 -15.36
C TRP A 108 14.45 -17.00 -16.82
N GLY A 109 14.73 -15.76 -17.27
CA GLY A 109 15.25 -15.49 -18.62
C GLY A 109 14.24 -15.69 -19.76
N ILE A 110 12.95 -15.70 -19.47
CA ILE A 110 11.86 -15.82 -20.45
C ILE A 110 11.40 -14.43 -20.88
N ASP A 111 11.51 -14.14 -22.19
CA ASP A 111 11.05 -12.92 -22.86
C ASP A 111 10.13 -13.29 -24.06
N PRO A 112 8.86 -12.84 -24.11
CA PRO A 112 8.20 -12.00 -23.10
C PRO A 112 7.97 -12.75 -21.78
N PRO A 113 7.98 -12.04 -20.65
CA PRO A 113 7.65 -12.65 -19.37
C PRO A 113 6.27 -13.32 -19.46
N PRO A 114 6.08 -14.50 -18.85
CA PRO A 114 4.81 -15.20 -18.87
C PRO A 114 3.67 -14.33 -18.31
N ALA A 115 2.44 -14.56 -18.79
CA ALA A 115 1.26 -13.75 -18.47
C ALA A 115 1.01 -13.56 -16.95
N TRP A 116 1.44 -14.52 -16.14
CA TRP A 116 1.31 -14.55 -14.68
C TRP A 116 2.42 -13.78 -13.92
N VAL A 117 3.37 -13.17 -14.62
CA VAL A 117 4.38 -12.25 -14.05
C VAL A 117 3.92 -10.79 -14.19
N HIS A 118 2.82 -10.53 -14.91
CA HIS A 118 2.39 -9.18 -15.19
C HIS A 118 1.65 -8.56 -13.99
N GLY A 119 2.04 -7.33 -13.65
CA GLY A 119 1.22 -6.45 -12.82
C GLY A 119 -0.15 -6.17 -13.43
N LEU A 120 -1.03 -5.50 -12.70
CA LEU A 120 -2.37 -5.17 -13.20
C LEU A 120 -2.26 -4.03 -14.22
N THR A 121 -2.80 -4.20 -15.42
CA THR A 121 -3.10 -3.05 -16.30
C THR A 121 -4.57 -2.70 -16.17
N PHE A 122 -4.87 -1.46 -15.80
CA PHE A 122 -6.22 -0.96 -15.64
C PHE A 122 -6.30 0.47 -16.17
N ASP A 123 -7.25 0.72 -17.07
CA ASP A 123 -7.40 1.99 -17.81
C ASP A 123 -6.11 2.51 -18.46
N GLY A 124 -5.35 1.59 -19.06
CA GLY A 124 -4.08 1.91 -19.72
C GLY A 124 -2.93 2.25 -18.77
N VAL A 125 -3.15 2.18 -17.45
CA VAL A 125 -2.13 2.38 -16.44
C VAL A 125 -1.73 1.03 -15.84
N TRP A 126 -0.43 0.81 -15.74
CA TRP A 126 0.14 -0.39 -15.16
C TRP A 126 0.39 -0.19 -13.67
N PHE A 127 0.08 -1.22 -12.87
CA PHE A 127 0.26 -1.29 -11.43
C PHE A 127 1.21 -2.44 -11.10
N PRO A 128 2.20 -2.25 -10.21
CA PRO A 128 3.22 -3.25 -9.95
C PRO A 128 2.68 -4.50 -9.25
N ARG A 129 3.49 -5.56 -9.27
CA ARG A 129 3.33 -6.74 -8.43
C ARG A 129 4.34 -6.64 -7.30
N VAL A 130 3.89 -6.87 -6.08
CA VAL A 130 4.68 -6.62 -4.87
C VAL A 130 4.81 -7.92 -4.09
N SER A 131 6.05 -8.37 -3.84
CA SER A 131 6.34 -9.56 -3.03
C SER A 131 6.39 -9.25 -1.53
N ALA A 132 6.79 -8.03 -1.18
CA ALA A 132 6.87 -7.56 0.20
C ALA A 132 6.35 -6.12 0.26
N PRO A 133 5.13 -5.88 0.74
CA PRO A 133 4.68 -4.51 0.98
C PRO A 133 5.61 -3.83 2.00
N PRO A 134 5.87 -2.52 1.86
CA PRO A 134 6.72 -1.80 2.79
C PRO A 134 6.13 -1.85 4.20
N ARG A 135 7.01 -1.72 5.20
CA ARG A 135 6.58 -1.66 6.60
C ARG A 135 5.70 -0.41 6.79
N GLY A 136 4.53 -0.59 7.39
CA GLY A 136 3.62 0.51 7.74
C GLY A 136 4.05 1.33 8.96
N TYR A 137 5.31 1.22 9.39
CA TYR A 137 5.86 1.91 10.54
C TYR A 137 7.30 2.36 10.25
N ALA A 138 7.74 3.38 10.97
CA ALA A 138 9.10 3.87 11.02
C ALA A 138 9.73 3.58 12.39
N GLU A 139 11.03 3.34 12.41
CA GLU A 139 11.82 3.19 13.62
C GLU A 139 12.98 4.21 13.59
N VAL A 140 13.27 4.83 14.72
CA VAL A 140 14.39 5.76 14.87
C VAL A 140 15.07 5.61 16.22
N ASP A 141 16.40 5.74 16.20
CA ASP A 141 17.23 5.73 17.38
C ASP A 141 17.02 7.02 18.18
N VAL A 142 16.71 6.88 19.47
CA VAL A 142 16.51 8.02 20.38
C VAL A 142 17.26 7.79 21.69
N LYS A 143 17.76 8.87 22.28
CA LYS A 143 18.32 8.86 23.63
C LYS A 143 17.29 9.42 24.61
N VAL A 144 16.93 8.65 25.62
CA VAL A 144 16.05 9.09 26.69
C VAL A 144 16.90 9.48 27.88
N ILE A 145 16.92 10.77 28.20
CA ILE A 145 17.68 11.31 29.33
C ILE A 145 16.71 11.52 30.49
N THR A 146 16.96 10.85 31.61
CA THR A 146 16.25 11.05 32.87
C THR A 146 17.20 11.66 33.90
N GLU A 147 16.69 12.05 35.07
CA GLU A 147 17.56 12.51 36.17
C GLU A 147 18.49 11.39 36.69
N ALA A 148 18.12 10.12 36.50
CA ALA A 148 18.84 8.97 37.03
C ALA A 148 19.86 8.38 36.03
N GLU A 149 19.51 8.37 34.75
CA GLU A 149 20.28 7.67 33.71
C GLU A 149 19.98 8.18 32.30
N GLU A 150 20.90 7.86 31.38
CA GLU A 150 20.74 8.02 29.94
C GLU A 150 20.54 6.63 29.31
N LEU A 151 19.41 6.46 28.62
CA LEU A 151 19.02 5.19 28.00
C LEU A 151 19.10 5.29 26.48
N ASP A 152 19.79 4.33 25.87
CA ASP A 152 19.75 4.10 24.43
C ASP A 152 18.46 3.36 24.06
N CYS A 153 17.58 4.03 23.33
CA CYS A 153 16.24 3.57 23.01
C CYS A 153 15.99 3.56 21.50
N SER A 154 14.95 2.83 21.10
CA SER A 154 14.31 2.96 19.78
C SER A 154 12.91 3.51 19.97
N MET A 155 12.52 4.47 19.13
CA MET A 155 11.14 4.89 18.98
C MET A 155 10.56 4.25 17.72
N LEU A 156 9.40 3.61 17.84
CA LEU A 156 8.67 3.02 16.73
C LEU A 156 7.32 3.72 16.60
N ALA A 157 6.97 4.16 15.40
CA ALA A 157 5.73 4.89 15.12
C ALA A 157 5.10 4.46 13.79
N GLY A 158 3.78 4.30 13.77
CA GLY A 158 3.02 3.97 12.57
C GLY A 158 1.88 3.01 12.85
N HIS A 159 1.53 2.17 11.88
CA HIS A 159 0.50 1.15 11.99
C HIS A 159 0.98 -0.04 12.85
N THR A 160 0.90 0.11 14.18
CA THR A 160 1.41 -0.89 15.13
C THR A 160 0.32 -1.61 15.92
N SER A 161 -0.93 -1.19 15.76
CA SER A 161 -2.05 -1.78 16.47
C SER A 161 -3.29 -1.89 15.58
N ILE A 162 -4.15 -2.82 15.96
CA ILE A 162 -5.43 -3.08 15.31
C ILE A 162 -6.48 -3.08 16.42
N SER A 163 -7.57 -2.37 16.21
CA SER A 163 -8.76 -2.47 17.06
C SER A 163 -9.87 -3.22 16.32
N PHE A 164 -10.68 -3.97 17.07
CA PHE A 164 -11.84 -4.69 16.56
C PHE A 164 -13.11 -4.05 17.11
N GLY A 165 -14.09 -3.81 16.24
CA GLY A 165 -15.33 -3.14 16.58
C GLY A 165 -16.53 -3.67 15.81
N GLY A 166 -17.68 -3.01 15.97
CA GLY A 166 -18.95 -3.45 15.41
C GLY A 166 -19.69 -4.44 16.31
N ALA A 167 -21.02 -4.51 16.16
CA ALA A 167 -21.86 -5.38 17.00
C ALA A 167 -21.48 -6.88 16.88
N GLY A 168 -20.84 -7.26 15.77
CA GLY A 168 -20.36 -8.62 15.51
C GLY A 168 -18.85 -8.80 15.51
N LEU A 169 -18.04 -7.82 15.95
CA LEU A 169 -16.58 -7.81 15.76
C LEU A 169 -16.16 -7.96 14.29
N ASP A 170 -16.97 -7.40 13.40
CA ASP A 170 -16.83 -7.46 11.94
C ASP A 170 -16.11 -6.25 11.34
N THR A 171 -15.74 -5.29 12.18
CA THR A 171 -14.98 -4.10 11.79
C THR A 171 -13.55 -4.21 12.31
N ILE A 172 -12.58 -4.08 11.42
CA ILE A 172 -11.15 -4.00 11.74
C ILE A 172 -10.71 -2.57 11.48
N ASN A 173 -10.15 -1.89 12.48
CA ASN A 173 -9.56 -0.57 12.32
C ASN A 173 -8.05 -0.64 12.56
N MET A 174 -7.30 -0.06 11.64
CA MET A 174 -5.85 0.13 11.80
C MET A 174 -5.63 1.36 12.69
N GLU A 175 -4.95 1.17 13.81
CA GLU A 175 -4.71 2.24 14.78
C GLU A 175 -3.24 2.67 14.72
N PRO A 176 -2.93 3.89 14.22
CA PRO A 176 -1.59 4.42 14.27
C PRO A 176 -1.21 4.74 15.72
N GLN A 177 -0.09 4.21 16.18
CA GLN A 177 0.43 4.43 17.54
C GLN A 177 1.94 4.64 17.49
N TRP A 178 2.51 5.01 18.63
CA TRP A 178 3.94 5.06 18.83
C TRP A 178 4.31 4.59 20.23
N PHE A 179 5.50 4.02 20.37
CA PHE A 179 6.07 3.65 21.66
C PHE A 179 7.60 3.73 21.61
N ILE A 180 8.21 3.86 22.79
CA ILE A 180 9.67 3.85 22.97
C ILE A 180 10.03 2.63 23.79
N TYR A 181 11.07 1.90 23.39
CA TYR A 181 11.62 0.79 24.15
C TYR A 181 13.13 0.93 24.29
N VAL A 182 13.64 0.50 25.44
CA VAL A 182 15.09 0.41 25.69
C VAL A 182 15.66 -0.67 24.79
N LYS A 183 16.75 -0.37 24.09
CA LYS A 183 17.43 -1.37 23.26
C LYS A 183 18.04 -2.42 24.19
N GLY A 184 17.83 -3.69 23.88
CA GLY A 184 18.55 -4.77 24.56
C GLY A 184 20.05 -4.58 24.39
N GLU A 185 20.84 -4.95 25.41
CA GLU A 185 22.27 -5.13 25.23
C GLU A 185 22.48 -6.08 24.03
N LYS A 186 23.44 -5.77 23.15
CA LYS A 186 23.78 -6.65 22.02
C LYS A 186 24.24 -8.01 22.55
N GLY A 187 23.29 -8.92 22.80
CA GLY A 187 23.55 -10.33 22.96
C GLY A 187 24.05 -10.88 21.64
N GLU A 188 25.19 -11.56 21.68
CA GLU A 188 25.71 -12.39 20.61
C GLU A 188 24.58 -13.29 20.06
N PRO A 189 24.42 -13.41 18.73
CA PRO A 189 23.37 -14.25 18.17
C PRO A 189 23.55 -15.72 18.61
N PRO A 190 22.45 -16.48 18.76
CA PRO A 190 22.50 -17.90 19.13
C PRO A 190 23.25 -18.77 18.12
#